data_AF-A0A973GTI2-F1
#
_entry.id   AF-A0A973GTI2-F1
#
_cell.length_a   1.000
_cell.length_b   1.000
_cell.length_c   1.000
_cell.angle_alpha   90.00
_cell.angle_beta   90.00
_cell.angle_gamma   90.00
#
_symmetry.space_group_name_H-M   'P 1'
#
loop_
_entity.id
_entity.type
_entity.pdbx_description
1 polymer ?
#
loop_
_entity_poly.entity_id
_entity_poly.type
_entity_poly.pdbx_seq_one_letter_code
_entity_poly.pdbx_strand_id
1 'polypeptide(L)'
;QSEAASIMLYEPSKGELRFEAVNGPQRQKLLEVSVPLKGSIAGWIFHHARPMVLHEASKDPRVYRAVDQTLRFETRSLLGVPLLLKQEPIGVVEAINKREQAHYTEDDLSILETLAAQAAVAIDNARLLNQLQTVNTELTRLDRMKSDFIAIASHELRTPLGLILGHATFLKEAVPPEFTEQMDVIIRSSMRTYNFLLITDFKLI
;
A
#
# COMPACT_ATOMS: atom_id res chain seq x y z
N GLN A 1 12.92 29.53 13.52
CA GLN A 1 11.86 29.08 12.58
C GLN A 1 12.34 29.22 11.15
N SER A 2 11.80 28.40 10.23
CA SER A 2 12.12 28.41 8.79
C SER A 2 10.94 28.97 7.97
N GLU A 3 11.18 29.42 6.74
CA GLU A 3 10.11 29.83 5.83
C GLU A 3 9.37 28.62 5.26
N ALA A 4 10.11 27.55 4.95
CA ALA A 4 9.56 26.31 4.44
C ALA A 4 10.24 25.09 5.08
N ALA A 5 9.57 23.95 4.96
CA ALA A 5 10.05 22.63 5.33
C ALA A 5 9.37 21.58 4.44
N SER A 6 10.10 20.52 4.14
CA SER A 6 9.66 19.44 3.28
C SER A 6 10.13 18.08 3.81
N ILE A 7 9.34 17.05 3.54
CA ILE A 7 9.73 15.65 3.67
C ILE A 7 9.69 15.04 2.26
N MET A 8 10.79 14.42 1.88
CA MET A 8 10.90 13.64 0.65
C MET A 8 11.17 12.18 1.00
N LEU A 9 10.45 11.27 0.36
CA LEU A 9 10.64 9.83 0.51
C LEU A 9 11.25 9.23 -0.75
N TYR A 10 12.09 8.22 -0.56
CA TYR A 10 12.72 7.51 -1.65
C TYR A 10 11.71 6.63 -2.38
N GLU A 11 11.67 6.75 -3.71
CA GLU A 11 10.88 5.90 -4.61
C GLU A 11 11.81 4.91 -5.32
N PRO A 12 11.94 3.65 -4.83
CA PRO A 12 12.93 2.70 -5.34
C PRO A 12 12.76 2.33 -6.81
N SER A 13 11.54 2.43 -7.35
CA SER A 13 11.23 2.10 -8.74
C SER A 13 11.84 3.08 -9.75
N LYS A 14 12.07 4.34 -9.34
CA LYS A 14 12.66 5.38 -10.20
C LYS A 14 14.07 5.79 -9.77
N GLY A 15 14.46 5.51 -8.53
CA GLY A 15 15.74 5.96 -8.00
C GLY A 15 15.74 7.47 -7.70
N GLU A 16 14.61 8.00 -7.26
CA GLU A 16 14.38 9.43 -7.03
C GLU A 16 13.72 9.69 -5.67
N LEU A 17 13.83 10.92 -5.18
CA LEU A 17 13.15 11.40 -3.98
C LEU A 17 11.88 12.16 -4.38
N ARG A 18 10.74 11.83 -3.77
CA ARG A 18 9.46 12.48 -4.02
C ARG A 18 8.97 13.20 -2.80
N PHE A 19 8.42 14.40 -2.98
CA PHE A 19 7.81 15.15 -1.89
C PHE A 19 6.58 14.40 -1.37
N GLU A 20 6.57 14.11 -0.08
CA GLU A 20 5.45 13.49 0.63
C GLU A 20 4.69 14.54 1.47
N ALA A 21 5.44 15.45 2.09
CA ALA A 21 4.90 16.56 2.85
C ALA A 21 5.66 17.84 2.57
N VAL A 22 4.94 18.95 2.44
CA VAL A 22 5.51 20.29 2.28
C VAL A 22 4.60 21.26 3.01
N ASN A 23 5.17 22.22 3.74
CA ASN A 23 4.42 23.35 4.23
C ASN A 23 4.37 24.47 3.17
N GLY A 24 3.27 25.24 3.17
CA GLY A 24 3.10 26.39 2.26
C GLY A 24 2.06 26.19 1.14
N PRO A 25 1.76 27.28 0.40
CA PRO A 25 0.57 27.37 -0.46
C PRO A 25 0.63 26.53 -1.75
N GLN A 26 1.78 25.98 -2.11
CA GLN A 26 2.02 25.29 -3.39
C GLN A 26 2.25 23.78 -3.24
N ARG A 27 1.83 23.19 -2.10
CA ARG A 27 2.00 21.76 -1.77
C ARG A 27 1.64 20.82 -2.93
N GLN A 28 0.50 21.02 -3.58
CA GLN A 28 0.02 20.11 -4.63
C GLN A 28 0.97 20.01 -5.82
N LYS A 29 1.63 21.11 -6.19
CA LYS A 29 2.59 21.12 -7.31
C LYS A 29 3.86 20.35 -7.00
N LEU A 30 4.26 20.29 -5.73
CA LEU A 30 5.49 19.60 -5.32
C LEU A 30 5.34 18.08 -5.23
N LEU A 31 4.14 17.58 -4.96
CA LEU A 31 3.87 16.13 -4.93
C LEU A 31 4.14 15.42 -6.29
N GLU A 32 4.14 16.19 -7.38
CA GLU A 32 4.43 15.75 -8.74
C GLU A 32 5.92 15.90 -9.12
N VAL A 33 6.68 16.68 -8.35
CA VAL A 33 8.12 16.89 -8.60
C VAL A 33 8.91 15.74 -8.01
N SER A 34 9.84 15.22 -8.80
CA SER A 34 10.83 14.24 -8.35
C SER A 34 12.22 14.88 -8.34
N VAL A 35 12.96 14.60 -7.28
CA VAL A 35 14.31 15.12 -7.05
C VAL A 35 15.30 13.98 -7.30
N PRO A 36 16.24 14.14 -8.25
CA PRO A 36 17.20 13.08 -8.57
C PRO A 36 18.18 12.88 -7.42
N LEU A 37 18.60 11.63 -7.18
CA LEU A 37 19.62 11.36 -6.16
C LEU A 37 21.01 11.90 -6.54
N LYS A 38 21.32 11.98 -7.83
CA LYS A 38 22.58 12.54 -8.32
C LYS A 38 22.44 14.03 -8.58
N GLY A 39 23.40 14.81 -8.07
CA GLY A 39 23.46 16.25 -8.35
C GLY A 39 22.45 17.09 -7.57
N SER A 40 21.82 16.54 -6.53
CA SER A 40 20.96 17.28 -5.61
C SER A 40 21.48 17.23 -4.17
N ILE A 41 21.14 18.25 -3.38
CA ILE A 41 21.40 18.30 -1.93
C ILE A 41 20.71 17.14 -1.22
N ALA A 42 19.41 16.96 -1.45
CA ALA A 42 18.63 15.87 -0.87
C ALA A 42 19.24 14.50 -1.20
N GLY A 43 19.65 14.30 -2.45
CA GLY A 43 20.31 13.08 -2.89
C GLY A 43 21.66 12.84 -2.21
N TRP A 44 22.45 13.89 -1.97
CA TRP A 44 23.70 13.79 -1.20
C TRP A 44 23.44 13.37 0.25
N ILE A 45 22.46 14.01 0.92
CA ILE A 45 22.05 13.68 2.29
C ILE A 45 21.59 12.23 2.38
N PHE A 46 20.75 11.82 1.43
CA PHE A 46 20.23 10.46 1.34
C PHE A 46 21.37 9.44 1.18
N HIS A 47 22.26 9.63 0.20
CA HIS A 47 23.34 8.68 -0.07
C HIS A 47 24.37 8.55 1.05
N HIS A 48 24.70 9.65 1.72
CA HIS A 48 25.71 9.64 2.76
C HIS A 48 25.14 9.37 4.15
N ALA A 49 23.80 9.33 4.28
CA ALA A 49 23.08 9.21 5.56
C ALA A 49 23.59 10.23 6.59
N ARG A 50 23.83 11.48 6.15
CA ARG A 50 24.43 12.54 6.97
C ARG A 50 23.68 13.86 6.82
N PRO A 51 23.55 14.63 7.90
CA PRO A 51 22.96 15.96 7.82
C PRO A 51 23.84 16.92 7.01
N MET A 52 23.23 17.97 6.48
CA MET A 52 23.93 19.05 5.80
C MET A 52 23.31 20.40 6.15
N VAL A 53 24.17 21.37 6.44
CA VAL A 53 23.79 22.77 6.69
C VAL A 53 24.45 23.65 5.65
N LEU A 54 23.64 24.47 4.97
CA LEU A 54 24.08 25.44 3.98
C LEU A 54 23.56 26.82 4.37
N HIS A 55 24.48 27.72 4.69
CA HIS A 55 24.16 29.11 5.02
C HIS A 55 23.92 29.97 3.78
N GLU A 56 24.59 29.64 2.67
CA GLU A 56 24.45 30.31 1.36
C GLU A 56 24.14 29.28 0.26
N ALA A 57 22.96 28.66 0.35
CA ALA A 57 22.54 27.61 -0.60
C ALA A 57 22.41 28.13 -2.04
N SER A 58 22.12 29.42 -2.24
CA SER A 58 21.96 30.02 -3.57
C SER A 58 23.21 29.95 -4.46
N LYS A 59 24.40 29.67 -3.90
CA LYS A 59 25.66 29.47 -4.64
C LYS A 59 26.00 28.00 -4.87
N ASP A 60 25.31 27.06 -4.23
CA ASP A 60 25.61 25.63 -4.33
C ASP A 60 24.96 25.05 -5.62
N PRO A 61 25.75 24.44 -6.52
CA PRO A 61 25.23 23.86 -7.76
C PRO A 61 24.31 22.66 -7.53
N ARG A 62 24.31 22.07 -6.33
CA ARG A 62 23.45 20.95 -5.94
C ARG A 62 22.05 21.40 -5.50
N VAL A 63 21.78 22.71 -5.39
CA VAL A 63 20.39 23.18 -5.24
C VAL A 63 19.62 22.85 -6.51
N TYR A 64 18.62 22.00 -6.38
CA TYR A 64 17.82 21.56 -7.53
C TYR A 64 16.83 22.64 -7.96
N ARG A 65 17.28 23.53 -8.85
CA ARG A 65 16.57 24.75 -9.27
C ARG A 65 15.19 24.52 -9.89
N ALA A 66 14.88 23.32 -10.37
CA ALA A 66 13.55 23.01 -10.87
C ALA A 66 12.48 23.23 -9.79
N VAL A 67 12.79 22.89 -8.53
CA VAL A 67 11.90 23.12 -7.37
C VAL A 67 11.69 24.61 -7.13
N ASP A 68 12.78 25.38 -7.08
CA ASP A 68 12.75 26.85 -6.92
C ASP A 68 11.89 27.53 -8.02
N GLN A 69 12.06 27.10 -9.28
CA GLN A 69 11.30 27.61 -10.42
C GLN A 69 9.81 27.28 -10.34
N THR A 70 9.45 26.05 -9.95
CA THR A 70 8.05 25.64 -9.76
C THR A 70 7.37 26.45 -8.66
N LEU A 71 8.10 26.81 -7.61
CA LEU A 71 7.57 27.55 -6.45
C LEU A 71 7.65 29.06 -6.59
N ARG A 72 8.45 29.57 -7.53
CA ARG A 72 8.91 30.98 -7.52
C ARG A 72 9.50 31.33 -6.15
N PHE A 73 10.30 30.40 -5.63
CA PHE A 73 10.92 30.45 -4.33
C PHE A 73 12.43 30.38 -4.52
N GLU A 74 13.19 31.14 -3.74
CA GLU A 74 14.66 31.11 -3.79
C GLU A 74 15.20 30.43 -2.54
N THR A 75 15.93 29.33 -2.72
CA THR A 75 16.62 28.64 -1.64
C THR A 75 17.91 29.38 -1.27
N ARG A 76 17.86 30.16 -0.17
CA ARG A 76 18.96 30.97 0.38
C ARG A 76 19.76 30.23 1.45
N SER A 77 19.08 29.49 2.33
CA SER A 77 19.71 28.62 3.32
C SER A 77 18.94 27.32 3.46
N LEU A 78 19.63 26.25 3.85
CA LEU A 78 19.05 24.91 3.96
C LEU A 78 19.69 24.16 5.13
N LEU A 79 18.85 23.47 5.91
CA LEU A 79 19.25 22.45 6.87
C LEU A 79 18.50 21.19 6.50
N GLY A 80 19.21 20.14 6.12
CA GLY A 80 18.62 18.87 5.72
C GLY A 80 19.21 17.72 6.51
N VAL A 81 18.37 16.77 6.90
CA VAL A 81 18.77 15.58 7.65
C VAL A 81 18.10 14.33 7.06
N PRO A 82 18.75 13.16 7.11
CA PRO A 82 18.17 11.93 6.59
C PRO A 82 17.05 11.41 7.50
N LEU A 83 16.03 10.80 6.90
CA LEU A 83 15.06 9.97 7.62
C LEU A 83 15.62 8.55 7.68
N LEU A 84 16.10 8.14 8.85
CA LEU A 84 16.74 6.84 9.05
C LEU A 84 15.78 5.83 9.68
N LEU A 85 15.62 4.69 9.02
CA LEU A 85 14.94 3.53 9.56
C LEU A 85 15.94 2.39 9.66
N LYS A 86 16.21 1.90 10.88
CA LYS A 86 17.21 0.83 11.12
C LYS A 86 18.58 1.12 10.46
N GLN A 87 19.04 2.37 10.53
CA GLN A 87 20.28 2.87 9.91
C GLN A 87 20.26 2.97 8.37
N GLU A 88 19.12 2.71 7.72
CA GLU A 88 18.96 2.90 6.29
C GLU A 88 18.16 4.19 6.01
N PRO A 89 18.63 5.06 5.10
CA PRO A 89 17.88 6.24 4.71
C PRO A 89 16.65 5.84 3.88
N ILE A 90 15.47 6.24 4.34
CA ILE A 90 14.19 6.07 3.62
C ILE A 90 13.72 7.38 2.96
N GLY A 91 14.40 8.48 3.25
CA GLY A 91 14.04 9.80 2.77
C GLY A 91 14.90 10.90 3.40
N VAL A 92 14.48 12.15 3.21
CA VAL A 92 15.14 13.35 3.70
C VAL A 92 14.08 14.32 4.21
N VAL A 93 14.38 15.03 5.30
CA VAL A 93 13.61 16.20 5.74
C VAL A 93 14.49 17.44 5.62
N GLU A 94 13.93 18.50 5.07
CA GLU A 94 14.63 19.78 4.88
C GLU A 94 13.86 20.90 5.55
N ALA A 95 14.60 21.80 6.18
CA ALA A 95 14.17 23.11 6.63
C ALA A 95 14.86 24.14 5.74
N ILE A 96 14.08 25.05 5.17
CA ILE A 96 14.54 25.94 4.10
C ILE A 96 14.29 27.40 4.50
N ASN A 97 15.29 28.24 4.24
CA ASN A 97 15.35 29.66 4.54
C ASN A 97 15.04 29.95 6.01
N LYS A 98 16.06 29.87 6.85
CA LYS A 98 15.97 30.34 8.23
C LYS A 98 15.48 31.80 8.24
N ARG A 99 14.46 32.09 9.04
CA ARG A 99 13.88 33.44 9.17
C ARG A 99 14.85 34.40 9.85
N GLU A 100 14.56 35.69 9.76
CA GLU A 100 15.31 36.78 10.42
C GLU A 100 16.76 36.92 9.92
N GLN A 101 17.05 36.45 8.70
CA GLN A 101 18.39 36.44 8.10
C GLN A 101 19.43 35.71 8.97
N ALA A 102 18.97 34.79 9.83
CA ALA A 102 19.83 34.01 10.70
C ALA A 102 20.44 32.79 9.98
N HIS A 103 21.42 32.17 10.62
CA HIS A 103 21.97 30.88 10.23
C HIS A 103 21.38 29.75 11.06
N TYR A 104 21.29 28.55 10.48
CA TYR A 104 20.96 27.34 11.24
C TYR A 104 22.08 27.03 12.23
N THR A 105 21.72 26.75 13.48
CA THR A 105 22.66 26.42 14.56
C THR A 105 22.76 24.91 14.78
N GLU A 106 23.68 24.49 15.64
CA GLU A 106 23.74 23.09 16.10
C GLU A 106 22.45 22.67 16.83
N ASP A 107 21.83 23.59 17.59
CA ASP A 107 20.54 23.33 18.23
C ASP A 107 19.43 23.08 17.20
N ASP A 108 19.39 23.85 16.11
CA ASP A 108 18.43 23.62 15.02
C ASP A 108 18.62 22.24 14.39
N LEU A 109 19.88 21.85 14.17
CA LEU A 109 20.25 20.54 13.64
C LEU A 109 19.77 19.43 14.58
N SER A 110 20.11 19.51 15.86
CA SER A 110 19.73 18.52 16.88
C SER A 110 18.21 18.34 16.99
N ILE A 111 17.47 19.45 16.94
CA ILE A 111 16.00 19.43 16.92
C ILE A 111 15.50 18.71 15.65
N LEU A 112 16.02 19.07 14.48
CA LEU A 112 15.57 18.48 13.23
C LEU A 112 15.91 16.99 13.13
N GLU A 113 17.09 16.56 13.59
CA GLU A 113 17.48 15.15 13.68
C GLU A 113 16.53 14.36 14.60
N THR A 114 16.17 14.92 15.75
CA THR A 114 15.22 14.30 16.68
C THR A 114 13.84 14.13 16.03
N LEU A 115 13.35 15.17 15.35
CA LEU A 115 12.08 15.11 14.62
C LEU A 115 12.14 14.12 13.45
N ALA A 116 13.27 14.06 12.73
CA ALA A 116 13.48 13.14 11.63
C ALA A 116 13.45 11.68 12.10
N ALA A 117 14.08 11.37 13.24
CA ALA A 117 14.05 10.03 13.82
C ALA A 117 12.61 9.60 14.17
N GLN A 118 11.82 10.49 14.77
CA GLN A 118 10.41 10.21 15.07
C GLN A 118 9.56 10.07 13.81
N ALA A 119 9.77 10.96 12.83
CA ALA A 119 9.07 10.93 11.56
C ALA A 119 9.36 9.64 10.77
N ALA A 120 10.61 9.17 10.73
CA ALA A 120 10.99 7.94 10.04
C ALA A 120 10.22 6.72 10.60
N VAL A 121 10.10 6.61 11.92
CA VAL A 121 9.32 5.54 12.58
C VAL A 121 7.82 5.67 12.28
N ALA A 122 7.27 6.88 12.35
CA ALA A 122 5.86 7.12 12.08
C ALA A 122 5.48 6.79 10.62
N ILE A 123 6.35 7.16 9.67
CA ILE A 123 6.17 6.87 8.25
C ILE A 123 6.21 5.36 7.99
N ASP A 124 7.15 4.63 8.61
CA ASP A 124 7.21 3.17 8.50
C ASP A 124 5.95 2.50 9.07
N ASN A 125 5.50 2.93 10.24
CA ASN A 125 4.27 2.43 10.85
C ASN A 125 3.04 2.68 9.96
N ALA A 126 2.89 3.88 9.40
CA ALA A 126 1.80 4.19 8.49
C ALA A 126 1.84 3.32 7.23
N ARG A 127 3.04 3.08 6.67
CA ARG A 127 3.23 2.19 5.52
C ARG A 127 2.82 0.75 5.85
N LEU A 128 3.25 0.21 7.00
CA LEU A 128 2.89 -1.14 7.44
C LEU A 128 1.39 -1.28 7.68
N LEU A 129 0.76 -0.28 8.32
CA LEU A 129 -0.69 -0.27 8.52
C LEU A 129 -1.46 -0.27 7.20
N ASN A 130 -1.06 0.55 6.23
CA ASN A 130 -1.69 0.58 4.91
C ASN A 130 -1.55 -0.77 4.19
N GLN A 131 -0.37 -1.40 4.24
CA GLN A 131 -0.15 -2.74 3.66
C GLN A 131 -1.06 -3.80 4.30
N LEU A 132 -1.18 -3.79 5.63
CA LEU A 132 -2.07 -4.70 6.35
C LEU A 132 -3.54 -4.49 5.95
N GLN A 133 -3.98 -3.25 5.80
CA GLN A 133 -5.34 -2.93 5.37
C GLN A 133 -5.62 -3.41 3.94
N THR A 134 -4.68 -3.22 3.01
CA THR A 134 -4.80 -3.72 1.64
C THR A 134 -4.91 -5.25 1.62
N VAL A 135 -4.03 -5.95 2.33
CA VAL A 135 -4.06 -7.42 2.40
C VAL A 135 -5.37 -7.93 3.00
N ASN A 136 -5.85 -7.32 4.08
CA ASN A 136 -7.11 -7.70 4.72
C ASN A 136 -8.32 -7.47 3.78
N THR A 137 -8.32 -6.36 3.05
CA THR A 137 -9.37 -6.06 2.07
C THR A 137 -9.40 -7.12 0.96
N GLU A 138 -8.25 -7.53 0.45
CA GLU A 138 -8.16 -8.57 -0.57
C GLU A 138 -8.56 -9.95 -0.02
N LEU A 139 -8.15 -10.30 1.19
CA LEU A 139 -8.58 -11.54 1.86
C LEU A 139 -10.11 -11.59 2.01
N THR A 140 -10.72 -10.49 2.46
CA THR A 140 -12.18 -10.39 2.60
C THR A 140 -12.88 -10.55 1.24
N ARG A 141 -12.30 -9.97 0.18
CA ARG A 141 -12.82 -10.11 -1.18
C ARG A 141 -12.75 -11.55 -1.67
N LEU A 142 -11.63 -12.23 -1.44
CA LEU A 142 -11.45 -13.65 -1.79
C LEU A 142 -12.41 -14.56 -1.02
N ASP A 143 -12.62 -14.31 0.27
CA ASP A 143 -13.54 -15.09 1.10
C ASP A 143 -15.00 -14.95 0.62
N ARG A 144 -15.41 -13.73 0.23
CA ARG A 144 -16.72 -13.50 -0.41
C ARG A 144 -16.84 -14.24 -1.74
N MET A 145 -15.85 -14.12 -2.63
CA MET A 145 -15.86 -14.82 -3.92
C MET A 145 -15.93 -16.34 -3.75
N LYS A 146 -15.23 -16.89 -2.76
CA LYS A 146 -15.30 -18.31 -2.42
C LYS A 146 -16.73 -18.68 -1.99
N SER A 147 -17.33 -17.88 -1.12
CA SER A 147 -18.69 -18.12 -0.61
C SER A 147 -19.73 -18.07 -1.73
N ASP A 148 -19.66 -17.06 -2.59
CA ASP A 148 -20.52 -16.90 -3.76
C ASP A 148 -20.36 -18.06 -4.74
N PHE A 149 -19.11 -18.46 -5.03
CA PHE A 149 -18.85 -19.61 -5.89
C PHE A 149 -19.46 -20.89 -5.33
N ILE A 150 -19.31 -21.16 -4.04
CA ILE A 150 -19.91 -22.33 -3.39
C ILE A 150 -21.44 -22.27 -3.51
N ALA A 151 -22.07 -21.14 -3.22
CA ALA A 151 -23.52 -20.99 -3.32
C ALA A 151 -24.03 -21.20 -4.75
N ILE A 152 -23.37 -20.59 -5.75
CA ILE A 152 -23.73 -20.73 -7.16
C ILE A 152 -23.54 -22.18 -7.62
N ALA A 153 -22.38 -22.78 -7.34
CA ALA A 153 -22.10 -24.15 -7.73
C ALA A 153 -23.07 -25.14 -7.08
N SER A 154 -23.41 -24.96 -5.79
CA SER A 154 -24.42 -25.76 -5.10
C SER A 154 -25.78 -25.69 -5.80
N HIS A 155 -26.24 -24.48 -6.16
CA HIS A 155 -27.52 -24.28 -6.81
C HIS A 155 -27.54 -24.91 -8.21
N GLU A 156 -26.52 -24.66 -9.03
CA GLU A 156 -26.41 -25.17 -10.39
C GLU A 156 -26.29 -26.70 -10.44
N LEU A 157 -25.68 -27.33 -9.42
CA LEU A 157 -25.60 -28.79 -9.31
C LEU A 157 -26.91 -29.41 -8.78
N ARG A 158 -27.68 -28.69 -7.96
CA ARG A 158 -28.94 -29.19 -7.39
C ARG A 158 -29.97 -29.50 -8.47
N THR A 159 -30.10 -28.63 -9.46
CA THR A 159 -31.08 -28.75 -10.55
C THR A 159 -30.91 -30.04 -11.37
N PRO A 160 -29.75 -30.32 -12.00
CA PRO A 160 -29.55 -31.55 -12.78
C PRO A 160 -29.60 -32.80 -11.89
N LEU A 161 -29.12 -32.73 -10.65
CA LEU A 161 -29.16 -33.85 -9.72
C LEU A 161 -30.60 -34.20 -9.30
N GLY A 162 -31.46 -33.19 -9.13
CA GLY A 162 -32.90 -33.37 -8.89
C GLY A 162 -33.58 -34.07 -10.06
N LEU A 163 -33.22 -33.72 -11.30
CA LEU A 163 -33.71 -34.41 -12.50
C LEU A 163 -33.24 -35.87 -12.57
N ILE A 164 -31.96 -36.14 -12.30
CA ILE A 164 -31.40 -37.50 -12.26
C ILE A 164 -32.14 -38.33 -11.20
N LEU A 165 -32.31 -37.79 -10.00
CA LEU A 165 -33.00 -38.47 -8.91
C LEU A 165 -34.47 -38.76 -9.26
N GLY A 166 -35.17 -37.78 -9.85
CA GLY A 166 -36.55 -37.94 -10.31
C GLY A 166 -36.66 -39.06 -11.35
N HIS A 167 -35.87 -39.00 -12.42
CA HIS A 167 -35.87 -40.03 -13.47
C HIS A 167 -35.44 -41.40 -12.95
N ALA A 168 -34.45 -41.47 -12.07
CA ALA A 168 -34.03 -42.74 -11.47
C ALA A 168 -35.14 -43.35 -10.61
N THR A 169 -35.89 -42.53 -9.87
CA THR A 169 -37.02 -42.99 -9.07
C THR A 169 -38.14 -43.55 -9.96
N PHE A 170 -38.49 -42.86 -11.05
CA PHE A 170 -39.46 -43.37 -12.03
C PHE A 170 -38.99 -44.66 -12.71
N LEU A 171 -37.72 -44.72 -13.16
CA LEU A 171 -37.19 -45.90 -13.83
C LEU A 171 -37.17 -47.12 -12.91
N LYS A 172 -36.90 -46.94 -11.61
CA LYS A 172 -36.94 -48.04 -10.63
C LYS A 172 -38.27 -48.79 -10.63
N GLU A 173 -39.39 -48.11 -10.90
CA GLU A 173 -40.72 -48.72 -10.96
C GLU A 173 -40.98 -49.45 -12.29
N ALA A 174 -40.19 -49.17 -13.33
CA ALA A 174 -40.37 -49.67 -14.69
C ALA A 174 -39.32 -50.71 -15.13
N VAL A 175 -38.19 -50.82 -14.44
CA VAL A 175 -37.10 -51.74 -14.81
C VAL A 175 -37.33 -53.18 -14.30
N PRO A 176 -36.82 -54.20 -15.02
CA PRO A 176 -36.82 -55.58 -14.54
C PRO A 176 -36.13 -55.76 -13.17
N PRO A 177 -36.52 -56.78 -12.36
CA PRO A 177 -36.02 -56.98 -11.00
C PRO A 177 -34.49 -57.09 -10.87
N GLU A 178 -33.83 -57.57 -11.93
CA GLU A 178 -32.37 -57.70 -12.03
C GLU A 178 -31.62 -56.36 -12.01
N PHE A 179 -32.27 -55.24 -12.35
CA PHE A 179 -31.67 -53.90 -12.34
C PHE A 179 -32.04 -53.06 -11.12
N THR A 180 -32.94 -53.54 -10.25
CA THR A 180 -33.45 -52.77 -9.09
C THR A 180 -32.34 -52.36 -8.12
N GLU A 181 -31.36 -53.24 -7.87
CA GLU A 181 -30.24 -52.94 -6.97
C GLU A 181 -29.37 -51.80 -7.51
N GLN A 182 -29.12 -51.78 -8.82
CA GLN A 182 -28.36 -50.72 -9.47
C GLN A 182 -29.10 -49.38 -9.39
N MET A 183 -30.43 -49.39 -9.59
CA MET A 183 -31.26 -48.20 -9.41
C MET A 183 -31.22 -47.69 -7.96
N ASP A 184 -31.26 -48.58 -6.97
CA ASP A 184 -31.13 -48.20 -5.56
C ASP A 184 -29.78 -47.57 -5.22
N VAL A 185 -28.70 -48.03 -5.83
CA VAL A 185 -27.38 -47.40 -5.69
C VAL A 185 -27.36 -46.00 -6.29
N ILE A 186 -27.94 -45.81 -7.48
CA ILE A 186 -28.01 -44.50 -8.14
C ILE A 186 -28.85 -43.51 -7.31
N ILE A 187 -30.04 -43.93 -6.85
CA ILE A 187 -30.94 -43.10 -6.03
C ILE A 187 -30.27 -42.72 -4.71
N ARG A 188 -29.70 -43.69 -3.97
CA ARG A 188 -29.01 -43.40 -2.69
C ARG A 188 -27.82 -42.47 -2.89
N SER A 189 -27.02 -42.69 -3.93
CA SER A 189 -25.86 -41.83 -4.22
C SER A 189 -26.30 -40.41 -4.59
N SER A 190 -27.35 -40.28 -5.41
CA SER A 190 -27.90 -38.98 -5.82
C SER A 190 -28.51 -38.22 -4.64
N MET A 191 -29.30 -38.88 -3.78
CA MET A 191 -29.81 -38.28 -2.55
C MET A 191 -28.70 -37.84 -1.59
N ARG A 192 -27.63 -38.63 -1.46
CA ARG A 192 -26.51 -38.30 -0.58
C ARG A 192 -25.80 -37.03 -1.04
N THR A 193 -25.55 -36.91 -2.35
CA THR A 193 -24.95 -35.71 -2.94
C THR A 193 -25.90 -34.51 -2.85
N TYR A 194 -27.21 -34.71 -3.07
CA TYR A 194 -28.22 -33.66 -2.95
C TYR A 194 -28.28 -33.07 -1.53
N ASN A 195 -28.31 -33.94 -0.52
CA ASN A 195 -28.31 -33.54 0.88
C ASN A 195 -27.00 -32.88 1.30
N PHE A 196 -25.87 -33.32 0.76
CA PHE A 196 -24.59 -32.66 1.00
C PHE A 196 -24.62 -31.21 0.52
N LEU A 197 -25.08 -30.98 -0.72
CA LEU A 197 -25.19 -29.64 -1.31
C LEU A 197 -26.14 -28.72 -0.51
N LEU A 198 -27.21 -29.26 0.09
CA LEU A 198 -28.12 -28.51 0.98
C LEU A 198 -27.44 -28.05 2.29
N ILE A 199 -26.56 -28.88 2.86
CA ILE A 199 -25.88 -28.58 4.13
C ILE A 199 -24.78 -27.53 3.91
N THR A 200 -24.09 -27.55 2.75
CA THR A 200 -23.09 -26.52 2.41
C THR A 200 -23.70 -25.13 2.31
N ASP A 201 -24.90 -25.00 1.77
CA ASP A 201 -25.60 -23.70 1.71
C ASP A 201 -26.01 -23.18 3.09
N PHE A 202 -26.39 -24.09 4.01
CA PHE A 202 -26.85 -23.71 5.37
C PHE A 202 -25.73 -23.38 6.36
N LYS A 203 -24.49 -23.82 6.11
CA LYS A 203 -23.33 -23.51 6.97
C LYS A 203 -22.63 -22.20 6.63
N LEU A 204 -23.04 -21.53 5.54
CA LEU A 204 -22.45 -20.28 5.05
C LEU A 204 -23.29 -19.03 5.36
N ILE A 205 -24.43 -19.18 6.05
CA ILE A 205 -25.29 -18.10 6.57
C ILE A 205 -25.13 -18.04 8.09
#